data_AF-A0A8T2Y8G0-F1
#
_entry.id   AF-A0A8T2Y8G0-F1
#
_cell.length_a   1.000
_cell.length_b   1.000
_cell.length_c   1.000
_cell.angle_alpha   90.00
_cell.angle_beta   90.00
_cell.angle_gamma   90.00
#
_symmetry.space_group_name_H-M   'P 1'
#
loop_
_entity.id
_entity.type
_entity.pdbx_description
1 polymer ?
#
loop_
_entity_poly.entity_id
_entity_poly.type
_entity_poly.pdbx_seq_one_letter_code
_entity_poly.pdbx_strand_id
1 'polypeptide(L)'
;MLLKAAPAFSLLNTRGDSLGPLFSSASSLSNNNLAVSPSILRSKTGSGFLVCASKGVTNKSLIGVVFKPFEEVKKELNLVPTLPHVSLARQKFTDESEAAINQQINVEYNVSYVYHAMFAYFDRDNVALKGLANFFKESSIEEREHAEKLMEYQNKRGGKVKLHSILMPLSEFDHTEKGDALYGEF
;
A
#
# COMPACT_ATOMS: atom_id res chain seq x y z
N MET A 1 35.06 11.33 -24.81
CA MET A 1 35.08 12.35 -23.74
C MET A 1 33.65 12.54 -23.24
N LEU A 2 33.51 12.53 -21.90
CA LEU A 2 32.37 12.98 -21.09
C LEU A 2 31.06 12.18 -21.18
N LEU A 3 30.96 11.15 -20.33
CA LEU A 3 29.70 10.87 -19.63
C LEU A 3 29.91 11.09 -18.12
N LYS A 4 29.07 11.97 -17.61
CA LYS A 4 29.00 12.51 -16.26
C LYS A 4 27.98 11.66 -15.50
N ALA A 5 28.38 11.06 -14.38
CA ALA A 5 27.50 10.33 -13.48
C ALA A 5 26.69 11.30 -12.60
N ALA A 6 25.42 10.96 -12.34
CA ALA A 6 24.56 11.58 -11.35
C ALA A 6 24.57 10.74 -10.04
N PRO A 7 24.22 11.33 -8.89
CA PRO A 7 24.61 10.82 -7.56
C PRO A 7 23.61 9.86 -6.94
N ALA A 8 24.12 8.92 -6.15
CA ALA A 8 23.35 8.07 -5.25
C ALA A 8 22.96 8.86 -3.98
N PHE A 9 21.67 8.85 -3.65
CA PHE A 9 21.13 9.37 -2.39
C PHE A 9 21.22 8.27 -1.32
N SER A 10 21.97 8.54 -0.25
CA SER A 10 22.03 7.70 0.96
C SER A 10 20.97 8.13 1.96
N LEU A 11 20.23 7.13 2.45
CA LEU A 11 19.17 7.23 3.46
C LEU A 11 19.75 7.48 4.86
N LEU A 12 19.00 8.28 5.64
CA LEU A 12 19.22 8.58 7.05
C LEU A 12 19.28 7.33 7.92
N ASN A 13 20.23 7.32 8.86
CA ASN A 13 20.28 6.43 10.00
C ASN A 13 20.08 7.26 11.28
N THR A 14 19.03 6.99 12.05
CA THR A 14 18.86 7.50 13.42
C THR A 14 18.77 6.32 14.39
N ARG A 15 19.82 6.14 15.20
CA ARG A 15 19.81 5.53 16.55
C ARG A 15 18.54 5.95 17.30
N GLY A 16 17.80 5.10 18.02
CA GLY A 16 18.21 3.96 18.83
C GLY A 16 18.05 4.33 20.31
N ASP A 17 17.03 3.76 20.97
CA ASP A 17 17.01 3.26 22.37
C ASP A 17 15.53 3.14 22.84
N SER A 18 14.98 1.92 22.92
CA SER A 18 14.95 1.01 24.11
C SER A 18 13.68 1.30 24.96
N LEU A 19 12.87 0.39 25.52
CA LEU A 19 12.90 -1.01 25.93
C LEU A 19 11.41 -1.48 25.91
N GLY A 20 11.04 -2.66 25.43
CA GLY A 20 11.08 -3.90 26.20
C GLY A 20 9.69 -4.60 26.16
N PRO A 21 9.63 -5.92 26.33
CA PRO A 21 8.63 -6.80 25.69
C PRO A 21 7.57 -7.31 26.68
N LEU A 22 6.62 -8.14 26.23
CA LEU A 22 6.19 -9.41 26.85
C LEU A 22 4.93 -9.99 26.12
N PHE A 23 5.08 -11.22 25.63
CA PHE A 23 4.16 -12.39 25.47
C PHE A 23 2.68 -12.24 25.92
N SER A 24 1.66 -12.99 25.48
CA SER A 24 1.45 -14.08 24.51
C SER A 24 -0.06 -14.43 24.54
N SER A 25 -0.56 -14.93 23.40
CA SER A 25 -1.52 -16.05 23.22
C SER A 25 -2.96 -16.05 23.77
N ALA A 26 -3.87 -16.41 22.83
CA ALA A 26 -5.06 -17.29 22.94
C ALA A 26 -6.29 -16.75 23.72
N SER A 27 -7.54 -17.16 23.49
CA SER A 27 -8.32 -17.76 22.38
C SER A 27 -9.80 -17.80 22.87
N SER A 28 -10.75 -17.86 21.94
CA SER A 28 -12.11 -18.44 22.04
C SER A 28 -13.24 -17.83 22.91
N LEU A 29 -14.32 -17.47 22.21
CA LEU A 29 -15.77 -17.72 22.43
C LEU A 29 -16.45 -17.42 23.78
N SER A 30 -17.51 -16.59 23.74
CA SER A 30 -18.92 -17.03 23.92
C SER A 30 -19.83 -15.87 24.37
N ASN A 31 -21.07 -15.91 23.85
CA ASN A 31 -22.23 -15.03 24.08
C ASN A 31 -22.48 -14.61 25.55
N ASN A 32 -23.02 -13.39 25.74
CA ASN A 32 -24.43 -13.18 26.12
C ASN A 32 -24.80 -11.70 26.24
N ASN A 33 -26.06 -11.42 25.89
CA ASN A 33 -26.75 -10.14 25.97
C ASN A 33 -26.98 -9.66 27.42
N LEU A 34 -27.38 -8.38 27.51
CA LEU A 34 -28.13 -7.69 28.58
C LEU A 34 -27.34 -6.91 29.64
N ALA A 35 -27.17 -5.61 29.32
CA ALA A 35 -27.55 -4.45 30.13
C ALA A 35 -27.28 -4.47 31.66
N VAL A 36 -26.27 -3.70 32.11
CA VAL A 36 -26.30 -2.98 33.39
C VAL A 36 -25.41 -1.71 33.31
N SER A 37 -26.06 -0.55 33.47
CA SER A 37 -25.63 0.75 34.05
C SER A 37 -24.23 1.33 33.78
N PRO A 38 -24.10 2.54 33.20
CA PRO A 38 -22.94 3.39 33.44
C PRO A 38 -23.11 4.10 34.79
N SER A 39 -22.20 3.78 35.71
CA SER A 39 -21.97 4.45 36.97
C SER A 39 -21.78 5.95 36.78
N ILE A 40 -22.53 6.73 37.56
CA ILE A 40 -22.38 8.19 37.68
C ILE A 40 -21.06 8.47 38.39
N LEU A 41 -20.02 8.79 37.61
CA LEU A 41 -18.81 9.44 38.10
C LEU A 41 -19.01 10.95 37.98
N ARG A 42 -19.40 11.55 39.11
CA ARG A 42 -19.39 12.99 39.33
C ARG A 42 -17.94 13.45 39.45
N SER A 43 -17.38 14.02 38.39
CA SER A 43 -16.26 14.96 38.50
C SER A 43 -16.71 16.34 38.07
N LYS A 44 -16.34 17.32 38.88
CA LYS A 44 -16.55 18.75 38.67
C LYS A 44 -15.64 19.23 37.55
N THR A 45 -16.10 20.28 36.87
CA THR A 45 -15.36 21.24 36.02
C THR A 45 -14.83 20.73 34.68
N GLY A 46 -15.37 21.32 33.59
CA GLY A 46 -14.67 21.41 32.30
C GLY A 46 -15.46 20.92 31.09
N SER A 47 -16.09 21.85 30.37
CA SER A 47 -16.44 21.79 28.94
C SER A 47 -17.16 20.52 28.43
N GLY A 48 -18.49 20.46 28.58
CA GLY A 48 -19.32 19.44 27.94
C GLY A 48 -19.44 19.67 26.42
N PHE A 49 -19.13 18.63 25.64
CA PHE A 49 -19.44 18.58 24.20
C PHE A 49 -20.95 18.38 24.02
N LEU A 50 -21.63 19.39 23.49
CA LEU A 50 -23.08 19.41 23.30
C LEU A 50 -23.39 19.14 21.82
N VAL A 51 -23.89 17.94 21.50
CA VAL A 51 -24.46 17.62 20.18
C VAL A 51 -25.94 17.97 20.22
N CYS A 52 -26.30 19.17 19.77
CA CYS A 52 -27.70 19.56 19.59
C CYS A 52 -28.14 19.33 18.14
N ALA A 53 -29.13 18.45 17.94
CA ALA A 53 -29.90 18.38 16.71
C ALA A 53 -31.11 19.33 16.83
N SER A 54 -31.01 20.56 16.30
CA SER A 54 -32.14 21.50 16.24
C SER A 54 -32.68 21.62 14.81
N LYS A 55 -33.94 21.23 14.59
CA LYS A 55 -34.75 21.69 13.45
C LYS A 55 -35.20 23.12 13.75
N GLY A 56 -34.60 24.12 13.13
CA GLY A 56 -35.07 25.50 13.26
C GLY A 56 -34.09 26.55 12.74
N VAL A 57 -34.48 27.26 11.69
CA VAL A 57 -33.79 28.41 11.13
C VAL A 57 -33.76 29.53 12.17
N THR A 58 -32.61 29.72 12.81
CA THR A 58 -32.26 30.99 13.45
C THR A 58 -30.79 31.28 13.14
N ASN A 59 -30.51 32.42 12.49
CA ASN A 59 -29.15 32.89 12.19
C ASN A 59 -28.48 33.46 13.46
N LYS A 60 -28.49 32.72 14.57
CA LYS A 60 -27.68 33.03 15.76
C LYS A 60 -26.41 32.20 15.68
N SER A 61 -25.27 32.88 15.64
CA SER A 61 -23.97 32.23 15.79
C SER A 61 -23.91 31.60 17.17
N LEU A 62 -24.15 30.28 17.25
CA LEU A 62 -24.06 29.50 18.48
C LEU A 62 -22.60 29.52 18.95
N ILE A 63 -22.31 30.40 19.92
CA ILE A 63 -21.00 30.52 20.57
C ILE A 63 -20.65 29.17 21.21
N GLY A 64 -19.51 28.61 20.81
CA GLY A 64 -19.01 27.31 21.32
C GLY A 64 -19.24 26.10 20.41
N VAL A 65 -19.87 26.25 19.24
CA VAL A 65 -20.01 25.15 18.27
C VAL A 65 -18.82 25.13 17.31
N VAL A 66 -17.95 24.11 17.44
CA VAL A 66 -16.71 23.94 16.66
C VAL A 66 -16.92 23.24 15.31
N PHE A 67 -17.85 22.27 15.25
CA PHE A 67 -18.10 21.43 14.08
C PHE A 67 -19.60 21.42 13.76
N LYS A 68 -19.96 21.69 12.51
CA LYS A 68 -21.33 21.71 11.98
C LYS A 68 -21.42 20.79 10.77
N PRO A 69 -21.64 19.47 10.97
CA PRO A 69 -21.46 18.48 9.90
C PRO A 69 -22.27 18.81 8.64
N PHE A 70 -23.55 19.15 8.77
CA PHE A 70 -24.40 19.50 7.62
C PHE A 70 -24.02 20.79 6.91
N GLU A 71 -23.32 21.72 7.55
CA GLU A 71 -22.80 22.92 6.88
C GLU A 71 -21.48 22.61 6.17
N GLU A 72 -20.64 21.77 6.77
CA GLU A 72 -19.33 21.40 6.25
C GLU A 72 -19.43 20.46 5.04
N VAL A 73 -20.34 19.46 5.08
CA VAL A 73 -20.49 18.50 3.97
C VAL A 73 -21.21 19.06 2.75
N LYS A 74 -21.87 20.23 2.83
CA LYS A 74 -22.54 20.85 1.67
C LYS A 74 -21.60 21.02 0.47
N LYS A 75 -20.34 21.36 0.75
CA LYS A 75 -19.31 21.51 -0.29
C LYS A 75 -19.01 20.18 -0.97
N GLU A 76 -18.79 19.13 -0.17
CA GLU A 76 -18.49 17.79 -0.69
C GLU A 76 -19.68 17.20 -1.45
N LEU A 77 -20.92 17.43 -0.97
CA LEU A 77 -22.14 16.95 -1.61
C LEU A 77 -22.32 17.53 -3.03
N ASN A 78 -21.96 18.80 -3.24
CA ASN A 78 -22.01 19.42 -4.56
C ASN A 78 -20.90 18.93 -5.51
N LEU A 79 -19.82 18.34 -4.98
CA LEU A 79 -18.69 17.81 -5.75
C LEU A 79 -18.85 16.32 -6.09
N VAL A 80 -19.87 15.64 -5.56
CA VAL A 80 -20.14 14.23 -5.87
C VAL A 80 -20.38 14.08 -7.38
N PRO A 81 -19.55 13.29 -8.10
CA PRO A 81 -19.70 13.11 -9.53
C PRO A 81 -21.06 12.50 -9.92
N THR A 82 -21.69 13.04 -10.96
CA THR A 82 -22.95 12.52 -11.52
C THR A 82 -22.74 11.64 -12.75
N LEU A 83 -21.57 11.74 -13.38
CA LEU A 83 -21.23 10.99 -14.59
C LEU A 83 -20.78 9.57 -14.23
N PRO A 84 -21.23 8.52 -14.96
CA PRO A 84 -20.96 7.12 -14.61
C PRO A 84 -19.50 6.70 -14.77
N HIS A 85 -18.69 7.46 -15.52
CA HIS A 85 -17.28 7.12 -15.81
C HIS A 85 -16.27 7.82 -14.88
N VAL A 86 -16.75 8.62 -13.94
CA VAL A 86 -15.95 9.34 -12.95
C VAL A 86 -16.06 8.63 -11.61
N SER A 87 -14.92 8.44 -10.93
CA SER A 87 -14.91 7.74 -9.65
C SER A 87 -15.51 8.57 -8.53
N LEU A 88 -16.40 7.96 -7.74
CA LEU A 88 -16.99 8.56 -6.54
C LEU A 88 -16.01 8.60 -5.35
N ALA A 89 -15.00 7.73 -5.35
CA ALA A 89 -14.08 7.55 -4.22
C ALA A 89 -12.79 8.41 -4.33
N ARG A 90 -12.55 9.03 -5.50
CA ARG A 90 -11.28 9.71 -5.77
C ARG A 90 -11.21 11.04 -5.02
N GLN A 91 -10.38 11.09 -3.99
CA GLN A 91 -10.15 12.29 -3.19
C GLN A 91 -8.64 12.53 -3.00
N LYS A 92 -8.19 13.76 -3.30
CA LYS A 92 -6.78 14.20 -3.18
C LYS A 92 -5.78 13.17 -3.75
N PHE A 93 -6.11 12.63 -4.92
CA PHE A 93 -5.30 11.66 -5.63
C PHE A 93 -5.01 12.21 -7.03
N THR A 94 -3.83 12.82 -7.17
CA THR A 94 -3.40 13.53 -8.38
C THR A 94 -3.13 12.54 -9.52
N ASP A 95 -3.17 13.04 -10.75
CA ASP A 95 -2.87 12.22 -11.94
C ASP A 95 -1.43 11.71 -11.93
N GLU A 96 -0.50 12.47 -11.34
CA GLU A 96 0.88 12.03 -11.13
C GLU A 96 0.96 10.80 -10.20
N SER A 97 0.19 10.80 -9.11
CA SER A 97 0.14 9.65 -8.20
C SER A 97 -0.48 8.43 -8.87
N GLU A 98 -1.56 8.62 -9.62
CA GLU A 98 -2.20 7.57 -10.41
C GLU A 98 -1.23 6.97 -11.45
N ALA A 99 -0.50 7.83 -12.16
CA ALA A 99 0.50 7.42 -13.15
C ALA A 99 1.66 6.66 -12.50
N ALA A 100 2.19 7.14 -11.38
CA ALA A 100 3.27 6.49 -10.65
C ALA A 100 2.88 5.07 -10.18
N ILE A 101 1.65 4.89 -9.67
CA ILE A 101 1.15 3.57 -9.29
C ILE A 101 1.04 2.65 -10.51
N ASN A 102 0.53 3.15 -11.65
CA ASN A 102 0.46 2.37 -12.88
C ASN A 102 1.85 2.00 -13.44
N GLN A 103 2.85 2.87 -13.27
CA GLN A 103 4.25 2.56 -13.61
C GLN A 103 4.79 1.46 -12.69
N GLN A 104 4.57 1.55 -11.38
CA GLN A 104 5.04 0.54 -10.44
C GLN A 104 4.37 -0.82 -10.68
N ILE A 105 3.07 -0.87 -10.97
CA ILE A 105 2.38 -2.11 -11.38
C ILE A 105 3.10 -2.78 -12.54
N ASN A 106 3.53 -2.00 -13.55
CA ASN A 106 4.26 -2.53 -14.69
C ASN A 106 5.66 -3.02 -14.30
N VAL A 107 6.35 -2.32 -13.38
CA VAL A 107 7.65 -2.77 -12.85
C VAL A 107 7.50 -4.15 -12.21
N GLU A 108 6.55 -4.33 -11.29
CA GLU A 108 6.35 -5.62 -10.60
C GLU A 108 6.00 -6.75 -11.58
N TYR A 109 5.14 -6.49 -12.58
CA TYR A 109 4.85 -7.47 -13.62
C TYR A 109 6.07 -7.84 -14.47
N ASN A 110 6.94 -6.87 -14.80
CA ASN A 110 8.17 -7.16 -15.55
C ASN A 110 9.15 -7.99 -14.70
N VAL A 111 9.30 -7.67 -13.41
CA VAL A 111 10.16 -8.44 -12.49
C VAL A 111 9.62 -9.87 -12.33
N SER A 112 8.30 -10.02 -12.14
CA SER A 112 7.63 -11.32 -12.11
C SER A 112 7.95 -12.16 -13.36
N TYR A 113 7.92 -11.53 -14.54
CA TYR A 113 8.21 -12.22 -15.81
C TYR A 113 9.69 -12.57 -15.98
N VAL A 114 10.61 -11.72 -15.51
CA VAL A 114 12.05 -12.01 -15.47
C VAL A 114 12.33 -13.21 -14.55
N TYR A 115 11.78 -13.23 -13.34
CA TYR A 115 11.93 -14.39 -12.45
C TYR A 115 11.32 -15.66 -13.04
N HIS A 116 10.22 -15.54 -13.78
CA HIS A 116 9.65 -16.69 -14.50
C HIS A 116 10.62 -17.24 -15.56
N ALA A 117 11.31 -16.37 -16.30
CA ALA A 117 12.32 -16.76 -17.26
C ALA A 117 13.53 -17.43 -16.59
N MET A 118 13.96 -16.93 -15.42
CA MET A 118 15.01 -17.56 -14.61
C MET A 118 14.59 -18.94 -14.12
N PHE A 119 13.36 -19.09 -13.64
CA PHE A 119 12.80 -20.42 -13.32
C PHE A 119 12.90 -21.37 -14.53
N ALA A 120 12.41 -20.94 -15.70
CA ALA A 120 12.43 -21.76 -16.91
C ALA A 120 13.85 -22.15 -17.33
N TYR A 121 14.85 -21.31 -17.04
CA TYR A 121 16.25 -21.60 -17.27
C TYR A 121 16.83 -22.64 -16.31
N PHE A 122 16.68 -22.43 -15.00
CA PHE A 122 17.24 -23.32 -13.98
C PHE A 122 16.54 -24.67 -13.89
N ASP A 123 15.31 -24.77 -14.41
CA ASP A 123 14.55 -26.03 -14.46
C ASP A 123 14.97 -26.97 -15.60
N ARG A 124 15.71 -26.47 -16.61
CA ARG A 124 16.20 -27.28 -17.75
C ARG A 124 16.99 -28.50 -17.26
N ASP A 125 16.90 -29.61 -17.99
CA ASP A 125 17.56 -30.88 -17.63
C ASP A 125 19.09 -30.79 -17.65
N ASN A 126 19.66 -29.95 -18.51
CA ASN A 126 21.10 -29.72 -18.61
C ASN A 126 21.66 -28.71 -17.58
N VAL A 127 20.80 -27.98 -16.86
CA VAL A 127 21.19 -27.09 -15.75
C VAL A 127 20.88 -27.74 -14.40
N ALA A 128 19.68 -28.33 -14.27
CA ALA A 128 19.23 -29.18 -13.16
C ALA A 128 19.33 -28.57 -11.75
N LEU A 129 19.32 -27.24 -11.61
CA LEU A 129 19.38 -26.54 -10.32
C LEU A 129 17.97 -26.35 -9.72
N LYS A 130 17.33 -27.45 -9.32
CA LYS A 130 15.93 -27.47 -8.87
C LYS A 130 15.61 -26.56 -7.68
N GLY A 131 16.57 -26.34 -6.77
CA GLY A 131 16.41 -25.39 -5.67
C GLY A 131 16.27 -23.93 -6.15
N LEU A 132 17.13 -23.50 -7.09
CA LEU A 132 17.05 -22.17 -7.70
C LEU A 132 15.79 -22.05 -8.56
N ALA A 133 15.44 -23.10 -9.30
CA ALA A 133 14.22 -23.12 -10.09
C ALA A 133 12.98 -22.88 -9.21
N ASN A 134 12.86 -23.58 -8.07
CA ASN A 134 11.74 -23.38 -7.15
C ASN A 134 11.74 -21.98 -6.53
N PHE A 135 12.91 -21.47 -6.11
CA PHE A 135 13.06 -20.12 -5.59
C PHE A 135 12.53 -19.07 -6.58
N PHE A 136 13.01 -19.08 -7.83
CA PHE A 136 12.57 -18.10 -8.83
C PHE A 136 11.10 -18.28 -9.24
N LYS A 137 10.58 -19.50 -9.17
CA LYS A 137 9.15 -19.76 -9.39
C LYS A 137 8.31 -19.10 -8.29
N GLU A 138 8.68 -19.25 -7.03
CA GLU A 138 8.00 -18.62 -5.89
C GLU A 138 8.14 -17.10 -5.95
N SER A 139 9.33 -16.56 -6.21
CA SER A 139 9.55 -15.11 -6.38
C SER A 139 8.74 -14.53 -7.54
N SER A 140 8.62 -15.24 -8.66
CA SER A 140 7.76 -14.82 -9.78
C SER A 140 6.30 -14.65 -9.36
N ILE A 141 5.79 -15.55 -8.49
CA ILE A 141 4.43 -15.48 -7.97
C ILE A 141 4.29 -14.30 -6.99
N GLU A 142 5.24 -14.14 -6.07
CA GLU A 142 5.24 -13.05 -5.08
C GLU A 142 5.21 -11.66 -5.76
N GLU A 143 6.04 -11.43 -6.78
CA GLU A 143 6.04 -10.13 -7.49
C GLU A 143 4.75 -9.89 -8.28
N ARG A 144 4.08 -10.95 -8.74
CA ARG A 144 2.75 -10.81 -9.34
C ARG A 144 1.71 -10.41 -8.29
N GLU A 145 1.79 -10.96 -7.08
CA GLU A 145 0.93 -10.54 -5.97
C GLU A 145 1.20 -9.07 -5.57
N HIS A 146 2.45 -8.61 -5.64
CA HIS A 146 2.79 -7.20 -5.46
C HIS A 146 2.09 -6.30 -6.50
N ALA A 147 2.12 -6.69 -7.78
CA ALA A 147 1.42 -5.98 -8.85
C ALA A 147 -0.09 -5.91 -8.60
N GLU A 148 -0.71 -7.05 -8.24
CA GLU A 148 -2.14 -7.15 -7.96
C GLU A 148 -2.57 -6.30 -6.76
N LYS A 149 -1.75 -6.26 -5.71
CA LYS A 149 -1.98 -5.41 -4.53
C LYS A 149 -1.97 -3.92 -4.88
N LEU A 150 -1.10 -3.50 -5.79
CA LEU A 150 -1.07 -2.13 -6.30
C LEU A 150 -2.29 -1.83 -7.19
N MET A 151 -2.75 -2.80 -8.00
CA MET A 151 -3.99 -2.66 -8.77
C MET A 151 -5.21 -2.47 -7.87
N GLU A 152 -5.31 -3.25 -6.79
CA GLU A 152 -6.34 -3.04 -5.77
C GLU A 152 -6.25 -1.65 -5.14
N TYR A 153 -5.04 -1.21 -4.80
CA TYR A 153 -4.82 0.11 -4.19
C TYR A 153 -5.23 1.24 -5.15
N GLN A 154 -4.87 1.13 -6.43
CA GLN A 154 -5.28 2.07 -7.48
C GLN A 154 -6.81 2.20 -7.51
N ASN A 155 -7.53 1.08 -7.52
CA ASN A 155 -8.99 1.06 -7.52
C ASN A 155 -9.58 1.62 -6.21
N LYS A 156 -8.99 1.29 -5.04
CA LYS A 156 -9.39 1.83 -3.72
C LYS A 156 -9.29 3.36 -3.68
N ARG A 157 -8.30 3.95 -4.37
CA ARG A 157 -8.12 5.42 -4.47
C ARG A 157 -8.95 6.07 -5.58
N GLY A 158 -9.74 5.29 -6.32
CA GLY A 158 -10.56 5.76 -7.43
C GLY A 158 -9.76 6.11 -8.69
N GLY A 159 -8.51 5.64 -8.79
CA GLY A 159 -7.73 5.65 -10.02
C GLY A 159 -8.17 4.53 -10.97
N LYS A 160 -7.62 4.54 -12.18
CA LYS A 160 -7.84 3.55 -13.22
C LYS A 160 -6.54 2.82 -13.50
N VAL A 161 -6.58 1.50 -13.34
CA VAL A 161 -5.45 0.64 -13.70
C VAL A 161 -5.23 0.69 -15.21
N LYS A 162 -3.99 0.94 -15.61
CA LYS A 162 -3.55 0.86 -17.01
C LYS A 162 -2.37 -0.11 -17.08
N LEU A 163 -2.65 -1.33 -17.54
CA LEU A 163 -1.61 -2.33 -17.78
C LEU A 163 -0.84 -1.96 -19.05
N HIS A 164 0.50 -1.96 -18.94
CA HIS A 164 1.40 -1.64 -20.04
C HIS A 164 2.00 -2.94 -20.63
N SER A 165 2.76 -2.80 -21.71
CA SER A 165 3.49 -3.91 -22.31
C SER A 165 4.56 -4.44 -21.36
N ILE A 166 4.61 -5.76 -21.21
CA ILE A 166 5.71 -6.47 -20.56
C ILE A 166 6.78 -6.75 -21.63
N LEU A 167 8.03 -6.42 -21.33
CA LEU A 167 9.15 -6.64 -22.24
C LEU A 167 9.57 -8.11 -22.25
N MET A 168 10.11 -8.57 -23.37
CA MET A 168 10.68 -9.91 -23.47
C MET A 168 11.93 -10.00 -22.57
N PRO A 169 11.97 -10.93 -21.59
CA PRO A 169 13.11 -11.10 -20.70
C PRO A 169 14.25 -11.85 -21.40
N LEU A 170 15.43 -11.83 -20.79
CA LEU A 170 16.53 -12.71 -21.18
C LEU A 170 16.15 -14.18 -20.89
N SER A 171 16.58 -15.08 -21.77
CA SER A 171 16.32 -16.52 -21.65
C SER A 171 17.54 -17.35 -21.27
N GLU A 172 18.74 -16.80 -21.41
CA GLU A 172 20.01 -17.45 -21.11
C GLU A 172 20.74 -16.71 -19.99
N PHE A 173 21.26 -17.45 -19.02
CA PHE A 173 21.92 -16.91 -17.82
C PHE A 173 23.32 -17.51 -17.59
N ASP A 174 23.88 -18.19 -18.60
CA ASP A 174 25.26 -18.67 -18.58
C ASP A 174 26.25 -17.50 -18.71
N HIS A 175 27.28 -17.50 -17.85
CA HIS A 175 28.38 -16.55 -17.93
C HIS A 175 29.72 -17.28 -17.87
N THR A 176 30.33 -17.47 -19.03
CA THR A 176 31.60 -18.19 -19.19
C THR A 176 32.75 -17.53 -18.42
N GLU A 177 32.77 -16.20 -18.29
CA GLU A 177 33.82 -15.47 -17.56
C GLU A 177 33.63 -15.46 -16.03
N LYS A 178 32.43 -15.81 -15.54
CA LYS A 178 32.14 -15.98 -14.11
C LYS A 178 32.13 -17.46 -13.69
N GLY A 179 32.58 -18.32 -14.60
CA GLY A 179 32.77 -19.75 -14.41
C GLY A 179 34.01 -20.01 -13.57
N ASP A 180 33.86 -19.77 -12.27
CA ASP A 180 34.47 -20.50 -11.16
C ASP A 180 34.36 -19.60 -9.93
N ALA A 181 33.66 -20.10 -8.89
CA ALA A 181 33.68 -19.49 -7.56
C ALA A 181 35.08 -19.51 -6.89
N LEU A 182 36.15 -19.81 -7.65
CA LEU A 182 37.55 -19.87 -7.21
C LEU A 182 38.32 -18.55 -7.37
N TYR A 183 37.76 -17.52 -8.02
CA TYR A 183 38.44 -16.22 -8.21
C TYR A 183 37.84 -15.08 -7.36
N GLY A 184 37.23 -15.41 -6.22
CA GLY A 184 36.99 -14.43 -5.17
C GLY A 184 38.26 -14.18 -4.37
N GLU A 185 39.16 -13.31 -4.84
CA GLU A 185 40.14 -12.69 -3.96
C GLU A 185 39.39 -11.74 -2.99
N PHE A 186 39.49 -12.04 -1.69
CA PHE A 186 39.05 -11.18 -0.59
C PHE A 186 40.05 -10.05 -0.33
#